data_AF-A0A3B9Z124-F1
#
_entry.id   AF-A0A3B9Z124-F1
#
_cell.length_a   1.000
_cell.length_b   1.000
_cell.length_c   1.000
_cell.angle_alpha   90.00
_cell.angle_beta   90.00
_cell.angle_gamma   90.00
#
_symmetry.space_group_name_H-M   'P 1'
#
loop_
_entity.id
_entity.type
_entity.pdbx_description
1 polymer ?
#
loop_
_entity_poly.entity_id
_entity_poly.type
_entity_poly.pdbx_seq_one_letter_code
_entity_poly.pdbx_strand_id
1 'polypeptide(L)'
;MVLHPGATNGSAKRWPITSWQALAKSLVSSGRTIVIVGSADDRNLGQKISDELVGQGPDPRKSLPATAWGDVRDLTGLTTVRDLIAILANASVVVTGDSGPLHVAVAVGTPVVAIHGPTDPAVCGPIVTTPDRAIILGATLACRPCYTLARIADCPLGHAICQDLITPRHVLTAISRFAPPPTISGSRR
;
A
#
# COMPACT_ATOMS: atom_id res chain seq x y z
N MET A 1 -7.18 0.27 -7.04
CA MET A 1 -6.47 0.58 -5.78
C MET A 1 -5.00 0.74 -6.10
N VAL A 2 -4.27 1.53 -5.33
CA VAL A 2 -2.82 1.72 -5.53
C VAL A 2 -2.05 1.20 -4.31
N LEU A 3 -0.99 0.44 -4.56
CA LEU A 3 -0.03 0.00 -3.55
C LEU A 3 1.32 0.69 -3.81
N HIS A 4 1.90 1.28 -2.78
CA HIS A 4 3.28 1.76 -2.79
C HIS A 4 4.07 1.02 -1.69
N PRO A 5 4.73 -0.10 -2.05
CA PRO A 5 5.42 -0.96 -1.10
C PRO A 5 6.81 -0.46 -0.71
N GLY A 6 7.35 0.48 -1.50
CA GLY A 6 8.66 1.06 -1.33
C GLY A 6 8.78 1.89 -0.05
N ALA A 7 9.98 1.89 0.52
CA ALA A 7 10.36 2.85 1.54
C ALA A 7 11.86 3.17 1.43
N THR A 8 12.15 4.46 1.52
CA THR A 8 13.51 4.99 1.61
C THR A 8 13.90 5.19 3.07
N ASN A 9 15.20 5.38 3.30
CA ASN A 9 15.77 5.71 4.60
C ASN A 9 15.60 4.63 5.68
N GLY A 10 15.83 3.35 5.36
CA GLY A 10 15.98 2.28 6.36
C GLY A 10 14.96 1.14 6.26
N SER A 11 15.40 -0.05 6.66
CA SER A 11 14.64 -1.30 6.55
C SER A 11 13.40 -1.34 7.46
N ALA A 12 13.41 -0.67 8.62
CA ALA A 12 12.26 -0.70 9.53
C ALA A 12 11.07 0.11 9.01
N LYS A 13 11.24 0.92 7.96
CA LYS A 13 10.12 1.56 7.24
C LYS A 13 9.43 0.65 6.22
N ARG A 14 10.03 -0.51 5.89
CA ARG A 14 9.50 -1.44 4.89
C ARG A 14 8.57 -2.43 5.55
N TRP A 15 7.31 -2.44 5.13
CA TRP A 15 6.38 -3.50 5.52
C TRP A 15 6.80 -4.83 4.85
N PRO A 16 6.70 -5.99 5.51
CA PRO A 16 7.26 -7.23 4.98
C PRO A 16 6.69 -7.59 3.61
N ILE A 17 7.56 -8.06 2.71
CA ILE A 17 7.15 -8.47 1.36
C ILE A 17 6.05 -9.53 1.37
N THR A 18 6.12 -10.49 2.30
CA THR A 18 5.10 -11.52 2.49
C THR A 18 3.74 -10.93 2.88
N SER A 19 3.74 -9.82 3.61
CA SER A 19 2.51 -9.10 3.97
C SER A 19 1.94 -8.33 2.77
N TRP A 20 2.78 -7.68 1.97
CA TRP A 20 2.35 -7.07 0.70
C TRP A 20 1.75 -8.09 -0.26
N GLN A 21 2.40 -9.24 -0.42
CA GLN A 21 1.95 -10.36 -1.23
C GLN A 21 0.59 -10.89 -0.76
N ALA A 22 0.43 -11.15 0.54
CA ALA A 22 -0.84 -11.62 1.12
C ALA A 22 -1.98 -10.60 0.94
N LEU A 23 -1.68 -9.30 1.10
CA LEU A 23 -2.64 -8.22 0.84
C LEU A 23 -3.05 -8.20 -0.64
N ALA A 24 -2.07 -8.17 -1.54
CA ALA A 24 -2.30 -8.10 -2.98
C ALA A 24 -3.14 -9.29 -3.47
N LYS A 25 -2.82 -10.51 -2.99
CA LYS A 25 -3.59 -11.72 -3.26
C LYS A 25 -5.03 -11.59 -2.80
N SER A 26 -5.25 -11.16 -1.55
CA SER A 26 -6.61 -10.97 -1.02
C SER A 26 -7.43 -9.96 -1.82
N LEU A 27 -6.81 -8.86 -2.28
CA LEU A 27 -7.47 -7.84 -3.09
C LEU A 27 -7.82 -8.37 -4.48
N VAL A 28 -6.89 -9.02 -5.17
CA VAL A 28 -7.11 -9.58 -6.52
C VAL A 28 -8.15 -10.70 -6.49
N SER A 29 -8.09 -11.62 -5.52
CA SER A 29 -9.09 -12.67 -5.35
C SER A 29 -10.50 -12.14 -5.04
N SER A 30 -10.60 -10.90 -4.54
CA SER A 30 -11.88 -10.20 -4.34
C SER A 30 -12.38 -9.43 -5.58
N GLY A 31 -11.77 -9.64 -6.74
CA GLY A 31 -12.16 -8.98 -7.99
C GLY A 31 -11.63 -7.56 -8.15
N ARG A 32 -10.62 -7.14 -7.36
CA ARG A 32 -10.12 -5.76 -7.39
C ARG A 32 -8.88 -5.62 -8.26
N THR A 33 -8.82 -4.52 -9.00
CA THR A 33 -7.59 -4.09 -9.68
C THR A 33 -6.66 -3.36 -8.73
N ILE A 34 -5.40 -3.80 -8.67
CA ILE A 34 -4.31 -3.16 -7.96
C ILE A 34 -3.28 -2.60 -8.95
N VAL A 35 -2.77 -1.41 -8.67
CA VAL A 35 -1.65 -0.79 -9.39
C VAL A 35 -0.52 -0.60 -8.41
N ILE A 36 0.65 -1.17 -8.69
CA ILE A 36 1.84 -1.02 -7.88
C ILE A 36 2.65 0.13 -8.45
N VAL A 37 2.98 1.11 -7.60
CA VAL A 37 3.80 2.26 -7.97
C VAL A 37 5.03 2.31 -7.08
N GLY A 38 6.08 2.96 -7.58
CA GLY A 38 7.35 3.11 -6.90
C GLY A 38 8.40 3.67 -7.85
N SER A 39 9.56 4.02 -7.31
CA SER A 39 10.71 4.46 -8.07
C SER A 39 11.35 3.29 -8.85
N ALA A 40 12.43 3.55 -9.58
CA ALA A 40 13.19 2.50 -10.24
C ALA A 40 13.81 1.49 -9.26
N ASP A 41 14.16 1.94 -8.04
CA ASP A 41 14.72 1.08 -6.99
C ASP A 41 13.69 0.08 -6.43
N ASP A 42 12.39 0.36 -6.63
CA ASP A 42 11.29 -0.47 -6.15
C ASP A 42 10.89 -1.57 -7.15
N ARG A 43 11.53 -1.65 -8.33
CA ARG A 43 11.20 -2.63 -9.39
C ARG A 43 11.26 -4.07 -8.91
N ASN A 44 12.30 -4.43 -8.16
CA ASN A 44 12.42 -5.78 -7.62
C ASN A 44 11.27 -6.11 -6.65
N LEU A 45 10.83 -5.12 -5.88
CA LEU A 45 9.76 -5.26 -4.91
C LEU A 45 8.40 -5.41 -5.61
N GLY A 46 8.11 -4.56 -6.61
CA GLY A 46 6.91 -4.65 -7.43
C GLY A 46 6.82 -5.99 -8.18
N GLN A 47 7.93 -6.45 -8.74
CA GLN A 47 7.98 -7.72 -9.45
C GLN A 47 7.69 -8.90 -8.52
N LYS A 48 8.28 -8.94 -7.32
CA LYS A 48 8.01 -10.00 -6.33
C LYS A 48 6.55 -10.07 -5.87
N ILE A 49 5.89 -8.92 -5.77
CA ILE A 49 4.45 -8.87 -5.43
C ILE A 49 3.62 -9.38 -6.61
N SER A 50 3.97 -8.97 -7.83
CA SER A 50 3.25 -9.37 -9.04
C SER A 50 3.43 -10.85 -9.38
N ASP A 51 4.63 -11.39 -9.22
CA ASP A 51 4.96 -12.79 -9.50
C ASP A 51 4.19 -13.76 -8.59
N GLU A 52 3.94 -13.39 -7.33
CA GLU A 52 3.12 -14.18 -6.40
C GLU A 52 1.66 -14.35 -6.90
N LEU A 53 1.22 -13.49 -7.81
CA LEU A 53 -0.12 -13.50 -8.38
C LEU A 53 -0.16 -14.22 -9.75
N VAL A 54 1.00 -14.46 -10.37
CA VAL A 54 1.14 -15.23 -11.61
C VAL A 54 0.81 -16.70 -11.30
N GLY A 55 -0.27 -17.22 -11.89
CA GLY A 55 -0.76 -18.60 -11.66
C GLY A 55 -2.17 -18.67 -11.06
N GLN A 56 -2.76 -17.53 -10.69
CA GLN A 56 -4.16 -17.46 -10.22
C GLN A 56 -5.11 -16.87 -11.27
N GLY A 57 -4.66 -16.66 -12.51
CA GLY A 57 -5.43 -16.09 -13.63
C GLY A 57 -4.60 -15.99 -14.92
N PRO A 58 -5.17 -15.49 -16.05
CA PRO A 58 -4.40 -15.23 -17.26
C PRO A 58 -3.27 -14.22 -16.98
N ASP A 59 -2.17 -14.31 -17.73
CA ASP A 59 -0.92 -13.55 -17.53
C ASP A 59 -1.19 -12.09 -17.08
N PRO A 60 -0.86 -11.72 -15.82
CA PRO A 60 -1.17 -10.40 -15.27
C PRO A 60 -0.46 -9.26 -16.01
N ARG A 61 0.54 -9.57 -16.85
CA ARG A 61 1.22 -8.58 -17.69
C ARG A 61 0.52 -8.36 -19.05
N LYS A 62 -0.52 -9.13 -19.38
CA LYS A 62 -1.11 -9.18 -20.74
C LYS A 62 -2.64 -9.19 -20.81
N SER A 63 -3.40 -9.12 -19.71
CA SER A 63 -4.85 -9.34 -19.78
C SER A 63 -5.71 -8.07 -19.58
N LEU A 64 -6.40 -7.66 -20.65
CA LEU A 64 -7.74 -7.06 -20.69
C LEU A 64 -8.57 -7.99 -21.59
N PRO A 65 -9.85 -8.28 -21.31
CA PRO A 65 -10.82 -7.49 -20.54
C PRO A 65 -11.18 -8.12 -19.18
N ALA A 66 -11.90 -7.33 -18.36
CA ALA A 66 -12.43 -7.68 -17.05
C ALA A 66 -12.90 -9.14 -16.95
N THR A 67 -12.04 -9.99 -16.41
CA THR A 67 -12.44 -11.33 -16.00
C THR A 67 -13.11 -11.21 -14.62
N ALA A 68 -13.80 -12.26 -14.16
CA ALA A 68 -14.34 -12.30 -12.79
C ALA A 68 -13.27 -12.18 -11.68
N TRP A 69 -11.99 -12.09 -12.07
CA TRP A 69 -10.82 -12.01 -11.21
C TRP A 69 -10.21 -10.60 -11.27
N GLY A 70 -9.63 -10.14 -10.17
CA GLY A 70 -8.92 -8.87 -10.12
C GLY A 70 -7.69 -8.84 -11.05
N ASP A 71 -7.09 -7.67 -11.20
CA ASP A 71 -5.92 -7.43 -12.07
C ASP A 71 -4.78 -6.79 -11.26
N VAL A 72 -3.52 -7.03 -11.64
CA VAL A 72 -2.34 -6.39 -11.03
C VAL A 72 -1.47 -5.77 -12.10
N ARG A 73 -1.18 -4.48 -11.94
CA ARG A 73 -0.30 -3.74 -12.85
C ARG A 73 0.88 -3.18 -12.09
N ASP A 74 2.07 -3.66 -12.42
CA ASP A 74 3.31 -3.11 -11.88
C ASP A 74 3.82 -1.97 -12.76
N LEU A 75 3.81 -0.75 -12.20
CA LEU A 75 4.31 0.47 -12.84
C LEU A 75 5.56 1.01 -12.13
N THR A 76 6.22 0.21 -11.29
CA THR A 76 7.43 0.62 -10.58
C THR A 76 8.54 1.06 -11.54
N GLY A 77 9.04 2.28 -11.34
CA GLY A 77 10.04 2.89 -12.21
C GLY A 77 9.58 3.20 -13.64
N LEU A 78 8.28 3.14 -13.92
CA LEU A 78 7.67 3.44 -15.23
C LEU A 78 6.84 4.73 -15.24
N THR A 79 6.71 5.39 -14.09
CA THR A 79 5.89 6.60 -13.92
C THR A 79 6.75 7.83 -13.67
N THR A 80 6.40 8.96 -14.29
CA THR A 80 6.88 10.27 -13.83
C THR A 80 6.13 10.72 -12.57
N VAL A 81 6.57 11.80 -11.92
CA VAL A 81 5.83 12.41 -10.81
C VAL A 81 4.43 12.86 -11.25
N ARG A 82 4.29 13.36 -12.48
CA ARG A 82 3.00 13.76 -13.05
C ARG A 82 2.08 12.56 -13.22
N ASP A 83 2.59 11.44 -13.72
CA ASP A 83 1.82 10.20 -13.87
C ASP A 83 1.39 9.67 -12.51
N LEU A 84 2.29 9.69 -11.51
CA LEU A 84 1.97 9.28 -10.15
C LEU A 84 0.81 10.11 -9.58
N ILE A 85 0.83 11.44 -9.72
CA ILE A 85 -0.27 12.31 -9.27
C ILE A 85 -1.59 11.90 -9.94
N ALA A 86 -1.59 11.68 -11.25
CA ALA A 86 -2.78 11.28 -12.00
C ALA A 86 -3.31 9.90 -11.57
N ILE A 87 -2.41 8.93 -11.36
CA ILE A 87 -2.74 7.59 -10.89
C ILE A 87 -3.36 7.65 -9.48
N LEU A 88 -2.74 8.40 -8.56
CA LEU A 88 -3.23 8.54 -7.20
C LEU A 88 -4.59 9.23 -7.16
N ALA A 89 -4.80 10.30 -7.95
CA ALA A 89 -6.06 11.03 -8.02
C ALA A 89 -7.25 10.18 -8.52
N ASN A 90 -6.98 9.11 -9.29
CA ASN A 90 -8.00 8.19 -9.80
C ASN A 90 -8.11 6.89 -8.98
N ALA A 91 -7.34 6.74 -7.91
CA ALA A 91 -7.39 5.55 -7.07
C ALA A 91 -8.56 5.62 -6.09
N SER A 92 -9.21 4.48 -5.84
CA SER A 92 -10.24 4.37 -4.79
C SER A 92 -9.66 4.43 -3.38
N VAL A 93 -8.44 3.93 -3.21
CA VAL A 93 -7.64 3.99 -1.99
C VAL A 93 -6.18 3.76 -2.35
N VAL A 94 -5.29 4.41 -1.61
CA VAL A 94 -3.84 4.22 -1.67
C VAL A 94 -3.38 3.53 -0.39
N VAL A 95 -2.60 2.46 -0.51
CA VAL A 95 -1.95 1.79 0.62
C VAL A 95 -0.46 2.02 0.50
N THR A 96 0.15 2.59 1.52
CA THR A 96 1.56 3.03 1.46
C THR A 96 2.20 3.04 2.84
N GLY A 97 3.53 2.95 2.90
CA GLY A 97 4.26 3.36 4.10
C GLY A 97 4.33 4.88 4.25
N ASP A 98 4.96 5.34 5.34
CA ASP A 98 5.37 6.74 5.55
C ASP A 98 6.43 7.17 4.51
N SER A 99 5.95 7.63 3.36
CA SER A 99 6.72 7.99 2.15
C SER A 99 5.96 9.01 1.29
N GLY A 100 6.63 9.63 0.31
CA GLY A 100 6.06 10.69 -0.54
C GLY A 100 4.64 10.44 -1.08
N PRO A 101 4.32 9.24 -1.64
CA PRO A 101 2.97 8.94 -2.15
C PRO A 101 1.84 9.08 -1.12
N LEU A 102 2.12 8.94 0.18
CA LEU A 102 1.16 9.23 1.26
C LEU A 102 0.65 10.67 1.17
N HIS A 103 1.58 11.63 1.12
CA HIS A 103 1.25 13.04 1.12
C HIS A 103 0.61 13.47 -0.20
N VAL A 104 1.11 12.95 -1.33
CA VAL A 104 0.53 13.24 -2.64
C VAL A 104 -0.91 12.74 -2.72
N ALA A 105 -1.18 11.51 -2.26
CA ALA A 105 -2.53 10.96 -2.26
C ALA A 105 -3.51 11.80 -1.43
N VAL A 106 -3.10 12.23 -0.23
CA VAL A 106 -3.93 13.13 0.60
C VAL A 106 -4.14 14.48 -0.07
N ALA A 107 -3.11 15.05 -0.70
CA ALA A 107 -3.20 16.35 -1.38
C ALA A 107 -4.17 16.33 -2.57
N VAL A 108 -4.26 15.22 -3.31
CA VAL A 108 -5.22 15.04 -4.41
C VAL A 108 -6.59 14.52 -3.92
N GLY A 109 -6.78 14.37 -2.62
CA GLY A 109 -8.05 13.98 -2.00
C GLY A 109 -8.33 12.48 -2.01
N THR A 110 -7.36 11.63 -2.34
CA THR A 110 -7.55 10.18 -2.37
C THR A 110 -7.46 9.58 -0.97
N PRO A 111 -8.38 8.67 -0.58
CA PRO A 111 -8.28 7.99 0.70
C PRO A 111 -6.99 7.19 0.86
N VAL A 112 -6.39 7.21 2.05
CA VAL A 112 -5.11 6.52 2.32
C VAL A 112 -5.19 5.59 3.52
N VAL A 113 -4.57 4.43 3.39
CA VAL A 113 -4.19 3.55 4.51
C VAL A 113 -2.67 3.58 4.61
N ALA A 114 -2.15 4.20 5.67
CA ALA A 114 -0.73 4.43 5.87
C ALA A 114 -0.15 3.47 6.92
N ILE A 115 0.94 2.78 6.62
CA ILE A 115 1.63 1.87 7.53
C ILE A 115 2.85 2.59 8.13
N HIS A 116 2.82 2.83 9.43
CA HIS A 116 3.91 3.46 10.16
C HIS A 116 4.60 2.46 11.09
N GLY A 117 5.90 2.26 10.87
CA GLY A 117 6.78 1.45 11.71
C GLY A 117 7.51 2.29 12.76
N PRO A 118 8.71 2.81 12.50
CA PRO A 118 9.51 3.49 13.52
C PRO A 118 9.15 4.98 13.70
N THR A 119 8.44 5.57 12.76
CA THR A 119 8.11 7.00 12.71
C THR A 119 6.87 7.34 13.52
N ASP A 120 6.86 8.59 14.01
CA ASP A 120 5.70 9.18 14.67
C ASP A 120 4.74 9.77 13.63
N PRO A 121 3.51 9.24 13.51
CA PRO A 121 2.48 9.82 12.65
C PRO A 121 2.13 11.27 12.97
N ALA A 122 2.31 11.74 14.20
CA ALA A 122 2.05 13.13 14.55
C ALA A 122 3.06 14.10 13.91
N VAL A 123 4.24 13.59 13.54
CA VAL A 123 5.34 14.38 12.95
C VAL A 123 5.45 14.16 11.43
N CYS A 124 5.38 12.90 10.99
CA CYS A 124 5.59 12.52 9.59
C CYS A 124 4.31 12.12 8.86
N GLY A 125 3.18 12.04 9.58
CA GLY A 125 1.90 11.70 8.98
C GLY A 125 1.36 12.80 8.05
N PRO A 126 0.31 12.49 7.28
CA PRO A 126 -0.28 13.46 6.39
C PRO A 126 -1.03 14.55 7.18
N ILE A 127 -0.94 15.79 6.70
CA ILE A 127 -1.83 16.86 7.13
C ILE A 127 -3.15 16.64 6.41
N VAL A 128 -4.17 16.18 7.15
CA VAL A 128 -5.47 15.88 6.57
C VAL A 128 -6.40 17.06 6.77
N THR A 129 -6.77 17.74 5.69
CA THR A 129 -7.73 18.86 5.71
C THR A 129 -9.18 18.41 5.67
N THR A 130 -9.42 17.14 5.31
CA THR A 130 -10.73 16.51 5.27
C THR A 130 -10.77 15.32 6.24
N PRO A 131 -11.55 15.40 7.33
CA PRO A 131 -11.70 14.28 8.25
C PRO A 131 -12.02 12.97 7.51
N ASP A 132 -11.57 11.85 8.07
CA ASP A 132 -11.86 10.51 7.58
C ASP A 132 -11.26 10.11 6.21
N ARG A 133 -10.26 10.81 5.67
CA ARG A 133 -9.57 10.39 4.43
C ARG A 133 -8.23 9.68 4.64
N ALA A 134 -7.75 9.55 5.87
CA ALA A 134 -6.54 8.80 6.16
C ALA A 134 -6.74 7.90 7.39
N ILE A 135 -6.34 6.63 7.26
CA ILE A 135 -6.21 5.70 8.38
C ILE A 135 -4.74 5.38 8.54
N ILE A 136 -4.19 5.68 9.71
CA ILE A 136 -2.79 5.39 10.03
C ILE A 136 -2.74 4.15 10.92
N LEU A 137 -2.02 3.13 10.45
CA LEU A 137 -1.79 1.89 11.16
C LEU A 137 -0.39 1.91 11.78
N GLY A 138 -0.32 1.66 13.08
CA GLY A 138 0.92 1.56 13.83
C GLY A 138 0.75 0.63 15.03
N ALA A 139 1.67 -0.31 15.21
CA ALA A 139 1.77 -1.10 16.44
C ALA A 139 2.06 -0.21 17.64
N THR A 140 1.31 -0.39 18.74
CA THR A 140 1.59 0.27 20.02
C THR A 140 2.70 -0.49 20.74
N LEU A 141 3.90 0.10 20.81
CA LEU A 141 5.10 -0.53 21.38
C LEU A 141 5.85 0.49 22.23
N ALA A 142 6.42 0.06 23.35
CA ALA A 142 7.20 0.92 24.24
C ALA A 142 8.45 1.52 23.56
N CYS A 143 8.99 0.84 22.55
CA CYS A 143 10.14 1.32 21.77
C CYS A 143 9.76 2.30 20.65
N ARG A 144 8.49 2.71 20.51
CA ARG A 144 8.03 3.62 19.45
C ARG A 144 7.58 4.97 20.01
N PRO A 145 7.85 6.07 19.29
CA PRO A 145 8.65 6.17 18.07
C PRO A 145 10.16 6.06 18.37
N CYS A 146 10.93 5.42 17.49
CA CYS A 146 12.39 5.29 17.62
C CYS A 146 13.17 5.90 16.45
N TYR A 147 12.47 6.45 15.46
CA TYR A 147 13.08 7.17 14.36
C TYR A 147 13.38 8.62 14.72
N THR A 148 14.53 9.10 14.29
CA THR A 148 14.89 10.53 14.29
C THR A 148 15.41 10.89 12.90
N LEU A 149 15.12 12.09 12.39
CA LEU A 149 15.61 12.56 11.08
C LEU A 149 17.14 12.50 10.94
N ALA A 150 17.89 12.45 12.05
CA ALA A 150 19.34 12.36 12.08
C ALA A 150 19.91 10.95 11.78
N ARG A 151 19.08 9.92 11.59
CA ARG A 151 19.53 8.52 11.43
C ARG A 151 18.75 7.78 10.35
N ILE A 152 19.39 6.77 9.77
CA ILE A 152 18.72 5.75 8.95
C ILE A 152 17.69 5.03 9.83
N ALA A 153 16.48 4.83 9.32
CA ALA A 153 15.39 4.14 10.02
C ALA A 153 15.58 2.61 10.02
N ASP A 154 16.78 2.15 10.36
CA ASP A 154 16.99 0.77 10.77
C ASP A 154 16.65 0.64 12.25
N CYS A 155 16.14 -0.52 12.66
CA CYS A 155 15.77 -0.70 14.05
C CYS A 155 17.03 -0.84 14.91
N PRO A 156 17.19 -0.03 15.97
CA PRO A 156 18.34 -0.12 16.87
C PRO A 156 18.40 -1.45 17.64
N LEU A 157 17.30 -2.22 17.64
CA LEU A 157 17.20 -3.55 18.27
C LEU A 157 17.38 -4.70 17.26
N GLY A 158 17.67 -4.41 15.98
CA GLY A 158 17.96 -5.42 14.97
C GLY A 158 16.76 -6.17 14.39
N HIS A 159 15.52 -5.72 14.63
CA HIS A 159 14.28 -6.37 14.17
C HIS A 159 13.25 -5.37 13.62
N ALA A 160 12.23 -5.81 12.88
CA ALA A 160 11.19 -4.93 12.34
C ALA A 160 9.79 -5.17 12.95
N ILE A 161 9.70 -5.62 14.21
CA ILE A 161 8.44 -6.03 14.84
C ILE A 161 7.30 -4.99 14.76
N CYS A 162 7.65 -3.71 14.73
CA CYS A 162 6.68 -2.61 14.55
C CYS A 162 5.90 -2.67 13.23
N GLN A 163 6.50 -3.23 12.18
CA GLN A 163 5.90 -3.51 10.89
C GLN A 163 5.22 -4.89 10.90
N ASP A 164 5.86 -5.90 11.47
CA ASP A 164 5.37 -7.28 11.47
C ASP A 164 4.02 -7.45 12.20
N LEU A 165 3.80 -6.67 13.27
CA LEU A 165 2.53 -6.68 14.01
C LEU A 165 1.35 -6.07 13.23
N ILE A 166 1.64 -5.32 12.16
CA ILE A 166 0.61 -4.79 11.27
C ILE A 166 0.30 -5.87 10.24
N THR A 167 -0.72 -6.68 10.48
CA THR A 167 -1.08 -7.78 9.58
C THR A 167 -1.84 -7.30 8.33
N PRO A 168 -1.84 -8.09 7.23
CA PRO A 168 -2.68 -7.81 6.06
C PRO A 168 -4.17 -7.65 6.39
N ARG A 169 -4.66 -8.33 7.43
CA ARG A 169 -6.04 -8.21 7.91
C ARG A 169 -6.34 -6.82 8.46
N HIS A 170 -5.40 -6.20 9.19
CA HIS A 170 -5.56 -4.82 9.67
C HIS A 170 -5.71 -3.86 8.48
N VAL A 171 -4.89 -4.04 7.45
CA VAL A 171 -4.92 -3.23 6.22
C VAL A 171 -6.23 -3.43 5.46
N LEU A 172 -6.69 -4.67 5.26
CA LEU A 172 -7.97 -4.97 4.61
C LEU A 172 -9.17 -4.36 5.36
N THR A 173 -9.14 -4.39 6.69
CA THR A 173 -10.17 -3.76 7.53
C THR A 173 -10.18 -2.24 7.40
N ALA A 174 -9.00 -1.62 7.24
CA ALA A 174 -8.92 -0.19 6.97
C ALA A 174 -9.42 0.16 5.56
N ILE A 175 -9.06 -0.64 4.54
CA ILE A 175 -9.50 -0.48 3.15
C ILE A 175 -11.03 -0.51 3.04
N SER A 176 -11.71 -1.39 3.80
CA SER A 176 -13.17 -1.55 3.70
C SER A 176 -13.96 -0.30 4.11
N ARG A 177 -13.35 0.63 4.86
CA ARG A 177 -13.96 1.93 5.16
C ARG A 177 -14.08 2.85 3.96
N PHE A 178 -13.21 2.68 2.96
CA PHE A 178 -13.16 3.52 1.75
C PHE A 178 -13.70 2.81 0.51
N ALA A 179 -13.48 1.50 0.44
CA ALA A 179 -13.88 0.67 -0.68
C ALA A 179 -14.48 -0.64 -0.13
N PRO A 180 -15.77 -0.66 0.23
CA PRO A 180 -16.43 -1.89 0.68
C PRO A 180 -16.32 -3.00 -0.38
N PRO A 181 -16.40 -4.28 0.00
CA PRO A 181 -16.38 -5.39 -0.95
C PRO A 181 -17.53 -5.23 -1.95
N PRO A 182 -17.32 -5.59 -3.24
CA PRO A 182 -18.39 -5.56 -4.22
C PRO A 182 -19.55 -6.42 -3.73
N THR A 183 -20.74 -5.83 -3.62
CA THR A 183 -21.96 -6.58 -3.27
C THR A 183 -22.29 -7.53 -4.42
N ILE A 184 -22.38 -8.83 -4.11
CA ILE A 184 -22.93 -9.82 -5.04
C ILE A 184 -24.42 -9.48 -5.18
N SER A 185 -24.80 -8.71 -6.20
CA SER A 185 -26.21 -8.56 -6.54
C SER A 185 -26.68 -9.92 -7.05
N GLY A 186 -27.41 -10.65 -6.19
CA GLY A 186 -28.09 -11.87 -6.60
C GLY A 186 -28.92 -11.58 -7.84
N SER A 187 -28.77 -12.42 -8.87
CA SER A 187 -29.60 -12.36 -10.06
C SER A 187 -31.07 -12.41 -9.64
N ARG A 188 -31.80 -11.31 -9.85
CA ARG A 188 -33.25 -11.40 -9.89
C ARG A 188 -33.56 -12.18 -11.17
N ARG A 189 -34.18 -13.35 -10.96
CA ARG A 189 -34.78 -14.19 -12.00
C ARG A 189 -35.88 -13.43 -12.73
#